data_AF-K9QWA3-F1
#
_entry.id   AF-K9QWA3-F1
#
_cell.length_a   1.000
_cell.length_b   1.000
_cell.length_c   1.000
_cell.angle_alpha   90.00
_cell.angle_beta   90.00
_cell.angle_gamma   90.00
#
_symmetry.space_group_name_H-M   'P 1'
#
loop_
_entity.id
_entity.type
_entity.pdbx_description
1 polymer ?
#
loop_
_entity_poly.entity_id
_entity_poly.type
_entity_poly.pdbx_seq_one_letter_code
_entity_poly.pdbx_strand_id
1 'polypeptide(L)'
;MLIDNNQTSPDIIQAYLSYLQEMSRKISLRSGMENILYRKTKKNHPYYMPADSIDTRYLKQVKDHIDKEADRKLFLANGLVVGTVQKRKENKYIASPLIYFLVDIDIDESSRQLRTEIEWDSASLNYDLITLILERDLTELEIEIEDNHFMEQRNYFTDKAEVFEEIELDLENYIKQDNLLETLNVTYIAKGIFIKLQQEIEEFKQALISDEFFNKNKLDDYINNECLTFFNHQFFYIGSLPGQLSTFTALRKLIQEVK
;
A
#
# COMPACT_ATOMS: atom_id res chain seq x y z
N MET A 1 48.56 24.61 4.81
CA MET A 1 47.88 23.86 5.88
C MET A 1 46.53 23.44 5.34
N LEU A 2 46.18 22.19 5.62
CA LEU A 2 45.27 21.33 4.87
C LEU A 2 43.83 21.87 4.84
N ILE A 3 43.25 21.86 3.65
CA ILE A 3 41.81 21.97 3.43
C ILE A 3 41.25 20.57 3.68
N ASP A 4 40.45 20.42 4.73
CA ASP A 4 39.70 19.20 5.02
C ASP A 4 38.73 18.91 3.87
N ASN A 5 39.05 17.88 3.09
CA ASN A 5 38.32 17.49 1.88
C ASN A 5 37.48 16.21 2.07
N ASN A 6 36.99 15.94 3.28
CA ASN A 6 36.38 14.64 3.62
C ASN A 6 34.94 14.70 4.18
N GLN A 7 34.18 15.78 3.95
CA GLN A 7 32.79 15.88 4.44
C GLN A 7 31.69 15.87 3.37
N THR A 8 31.99 15.70 2.07
CA THR A 8 31.01 15.94 1.00
C THR A 8 30.40 14.70 0.34
N SER A 9 30.95 13.49 0.52
CA SER A 9 30.47 12.30 -0.19
C SER A 9 29.25 11.57 0.41
N PRO A 10 29.10 11.41 1.74
CA PRO A 10 27.97 10.65 2.30
C PRO A 10 26.66 11.42 2.14
N ASP A 11 26.68 12.73 2.39
CA ASP A 11 25.50 13.59 2.37
C ASP A 11 24.89 13.72 0.97
N ILE A 12 25.73 13.76 -0.09
CA ILE A 12 25.24 13.82 -1.47
C ILE A 12 24.62 12.48 -1.88
N ILE A 13 25.25 11.36 -1.50
CA ILE A 13 24.71 10.03 -1.78
C ILE A 13 23.38 9.85 -1.04
N GLN A 14 23.30 10.25 0.22
CA GLN A 14 22.08 10.18 1.03
C GLN A 14 20.97 11.07 0.46
N ALA A 15 21.27 12.31 0.08
CA ALA A 15 20.29 13.19 -0.55
C ALA A 15 19.78 12.64 -1.90
N TYR A 16 20.67 12.03 -2.70
CA TYR A 16 20.30 11.40 -3.97
C TYR A 16 19.44 10.16 -3.76
N LEU A 17 19.73 9.38 -2.73
CA LEU A 17 18.96 8.19 -2.36
C LEU A 17 17.57 8.55 -1.82
N SER A 18 17.45 9.54 -0.94
CA SER A 18 16.17 10.08 -0.49
C SER A 18 15.36 10.62 -1.67
N TYR A 19 15.99 11.32 -2.61
CA TYR A 19 15.35 11.75 -3.85
C TYR A 19 14.83 10.58 -4.69
N LEU A 20 15.61 9.51 -4.85
CA LEU A 20 15.18 8.32 -5.60
C LEU A 20 14.04 7.58 -4.90
N GLN A 21 14.05 7.50 -3.57
CA GLN A 21 12.97 6.94 -2.78
C GLN A 21 11.68 7.75 -2.94
N GLU A 22 11.78 9.08 -2.89
CA GLU A 22 10.65 9.98 -3.12
C GLU A 22 10.10 9.85 -4.56
N MET A 23 10.98 9.78 -5.56
CA MET A 23 10.60 9.52 -6.95
C MET A 23 9.93 8.16 -7.11
N SER A 24 10.38 7.14 -6.36
CA SER A 24 9.76 5.83 -6.38
C SER A 24 8.38 5.84 -5.73
N ARG A 25 8.21 6.50 -4.58
CA ARG A 25 6.88 6.70 -3.96
C ARG A 25 5.92 7.36 -4.95
N LYS A 26 6.40 8.38 -5.69
CA LYS A 26 5.67 9.08 -6.75
C LYS A 26 5.28 8.20 -7.94
N ILE A 27 6.09 7.21 -8.31
CA ILE A 27 5.79 6.28 -9.41
C ILE A 27 4.75 5.25 -8.96
N SER A 28 4.77 4.84 -7.69
CA SER A 28 3.74 3.96 -7.10
C SER A 28 2.34 4.57 -7.14
N LEU A 29 2.21 5.90 -7.26
CA LEU A 29 0.93 6.67 -7.33
C LEU A 29 0.05 6.43 -8.57
N ARG A 30 0.38 5.44 -9.39
CA ARG A 30 -0.29 5.19 -10.68
C ARG A 30 -0.71 3.74 -10.87
N SER A 31 -0.84 2.98 -9.78
CA SER A 31 -1.14 1.55 -9.85
C SER A 31 -2.65 1.22 -9.89
N GLY A 32 -3.50 2.17 -9.50
CA GLY A 32 -4.95 1.97 -9.46
C GLY A 32 -5.41 1.12 -8.27
N MET A 33 -4.58 1.04 -7.22
CA MET A 33 -4.80 0.21 -6.03
C MET A 33 -5.70 0.88 -4.99
N GLU A 34 -6.08 2.15 -5.17
CA GLU A 34 -7.00 2.88 -4.29
C GLU A 34 -8.42 2.29 -4.24
N ASN A 35 -8.78 1.49 -5.25
CA ASN A 35 -10.11 0.93 -5.34
C ASN A 35 -10.08 -0.44 -6.00
N ILE A 36 -9.66 -1.43 -5.23
CA ILE A 36 -9.52 -2.80 -5.72
C ILE A 36 -10.83 -3.60 -5.60
N LEU A 37 -11.71 -3.29 -4.64
CA LEU A 37 -12.93 -4.10 -4.42
C LEU A 37 -14.20 -3.54 -5.04
N TYR A 38 -14.30 -2.23 -5.29
CA TYR A 38 -15.56 -1.62 -5.71
C TYR A 38 -15.75 -1.63 -7.23
N ARG A 39 -16.97 -1.98 -7.66
CA ARG A 39 -17.52 -1.83 -9.02
C ARG A 39 -16.56 -2.17 -10.17
N LYS A 40 -15.90 -3.33 -10.09
CA LYS A 40 -15.09 -3.84 -11.20
C LYS A 40 -15.94 -4.63 -12.20
N THR A 41 -15.59 -4.53 -13.48
CA THR A 41 -16.20 -5.32 -14.56
C THR A 41 -15.77 -6.78 -14.46
N LYS A 42 -16.45 -7.70 -15.18
CA LYS A 42 -16.02 -9.10 -15.27
C LYS A 42 -14.58 -9.27 -15.73
N LYS A 43 -14.09 -8.35 -16.58
CA LYS A 43 -12.71 -8.34 -17.08
C LYS A 43 -11.69 -7.96 -16.00
N ASN A 44 -12.06 -7.04 -15.10
CA ASN A 44 -11.20 -6.58 -14.01
C ASN A 44 -11.63 -7.18 -12.67
N HIS A 45 -12.17 -8.41 -12.67
CA HIS A 45 -12.67 -9.04 -11.46
C HIS A 45 -11.55 -9.09 -10.41
N PRO A 46 -11.77 -8.65 -9.16
CA PRO A 46 -10.67 -8.48 -8.21
C PRO A 46 -10.18 -9.79 -7.62
N TYR A 47 -10.88 -10.91 -7.89
CA TYR A 47 -10.62 -12.22 -7.27
C TYR A 47 -10.42 -12.09 -5.76
N TYR A 48 -11.32 -11.36 -5.12
CA TYR A 48 -11.32 -11.23 -3.66
C TYR A 48 -11.56 -12.58 -3.00
N MET A 49 -10.70 -12.93 -2.04
CA MET A 49 -10.89 -14.05 -1.13
C MET A 49 -10.37 -13.68 0.26
N PRO A 50 -11.14 -13.80 1.36
CA PRO A 50 -10.59 -13.66 2.70
C PRO A 50 -9.42 -14.63 2.91
N ALA A 51 -8.34 -14.19 3.56
CA ALA A 51 -7.13 -14.99 3.66
C ALA A 51 -7.38 -16.36 4.34
N ASP A 52 -8.22 -16.36 5.38
CA ASP A 52 -8.60 -17.56 6.14
C ASP A 52 -9.51 -18.53 5.37
N SER A 53 -9.97 -18.16 4.18
CA SER A 53 -10.92 -18.93 3.37
C SER A 53 -10.35 -19.43 2.05
N ILE A 54 -9.02 -19.37 1.87
CA ILE A 54 -8.40 -19.76 0.62
C ILE A 54 -8.62 -21.24 0.30
N ASP A 55 -8.98 -21.52 -0.95
CA ASP A 55 -9.20 -22.89 -1.42
C ASP A 55 -8.51 -23.15 -2.78
N THR A 56 -8.38 -24.44 -3.12
CA THR A 56 -7.71 -24.86 -4.37
C THR A 56 -8.47 -24.40 -5.63
N ARG A 57 -9.79 -24.22 -5.55
CA ARG A 57 -10.60 -23.79 -6.70
C ARG A 57 -10.31 -22.33 -7.04
N TYR A 58 -10.24 -21.49 -6.02
CA TYR A 58 -9.82 -20.10 -6.12
C TYR A 58 -8.43 -19.99 -6.71
N LEU A 59 -7.45 -20.72 -6.15
CA LEU A 59 -6.07 -20.69 -6.63
C LEU A 59 -5.95 -21.08 -8.11
N LYS A 60 -6.69 -22.09 -8.53
CA LYS A 60 -6.73 -22.48 -9.94
C LYS A 60 -7.28 -21.36 -10.83
N GLN A 61 -8.38 -20.72 -10.43
CA GLN A 61 -8.96 -19.61 -11.19
C GLN A 61 -8.02 -18.41 -11.28
N VAL A 62 -7.33 -18.08 -10.18
CA VAL A 62 -6.35 -16.99 -10.15
C VAL A 62 -5.16 -17.31 -11.05
N LYS A 63 -4.59 -18.52 -10.94
CA LYS A 63 -3.47 -18.95 -11.78
C LYS A 63 -3.82 -18.90 -13.27
N ASP A 64 -4.97 -19.47 -13.64
CA ASP A 64 -5.47 -19.45 -15.02
C ASP A 64 -5.70 -18.02 -15.57
N HIS A 65 -5.92 -17.04 -14.69
CA HIS A 65 -6.10 -15.64 -15.06
C HIS A 65 -4.76 -14.91 -15.19
N ILE A 66 -3.86 -15.07 -14.22
CA ILE A 66 -2.51 -14.46 -14.23
C ILE A 66 -1.71 -14.98 -15.44
N ASP A 67 -1.81 -16.26 -15.77
CA ASP A 67 -1.13 -16.85 -16.92
C ASP A 67 -1.61 -16.24 -18.26
N LYS A 68 -2.78 -15.60 -18.30
CA LYS A 68 -3.33 -14.91 -19.48
C LYS A 68 -3.05 -13.41 -19.48
N GLU A 69 -2.95 -12.78 -18.32
CA GLU A 69 -2.71 -11.35 -18.15
C GLU A 69 -1.37 -11.14 -17.43
N ALA A 70 -0.28 -11.04 -18.19
CA ALA A 70 1.08 -10.97 -17.65
C ALA A 70 1.37 -9.74 -16.77
N ASP A 71 0.55 -8.70 -16.85
CA ASP A 71 0.61 -7.47 -16.06
C ASP A 71 -0.13 -7.57 -14.71
N ARG A 72 -0.85 -8.68 -14.48
CA ARG A 72 -1.59 -8.96 -13.25
C ARG A 72 -0.79 -9.87 -12.33
N LYS A 73 -0.87 -9.58 -11.03
CA LYS A 73 -0.26 -10.40 -9.97
C LYS A 73 -1.26 -10.64 -8.85
N LEU A 74 -1.05 -11.73 -8.12
CA LEU A 74 -1.78 -12.01 -6.88
C LEU A 74 -1.10 -11.23 -5.75
N PHE A 75 -1.92 -10.61 -4.91
CA PHE A 75 -1.48 -9.89 -3.75
C PHE A 75 -2.19 -10.39 -2.51
N LEU A 76 -1.47 -10.37 -1.39
CA LEU A 76 -2.05 -10.46 -0.05
C LEU A 76 -2.18 -9.03 0.48
N ALA A 77 -3.42 -8.58 0.61
CA ALA A 77 -3.76 -7.31 1.24
C ALA A 77 -3.80 -7.45 2.76
N ASN A 78 -3.33 -6.42 3.47
CA ASN A 78 -3.46 -6.29 4.90
C ASN A 78 -3.91 -4.88 5.32
N GLY A 79 -4.96 -4.82 6.15
CA GLY A 79 -5.63 -3.60 6.60
C GLY A 79 -6.43 -2.96 5.47
N LEU A 80 -7.76 -3.02 5.53
CA LEU A 80 -8.63 -2.50 4.49
C LEU A 80 -9.19 -1.14 4.89
N VAL A 81 -8.94 -0.11 4.08
CA VAL A 81 -9.63 1.18 4.19
C VAL A 81 -10.78 1.24 3.19
N VAL A 82 -11.96 1.59 3.68
CA VAL A 82 -13.20 1.71 2.89
C VAL A 82 -13.88 3.04 3.16
N GLY A 83 -14.44 3.66 2.14
CA GLY A 83 -15.29 4.83 2.28
C GLY A 83 -15.28 5.68 1.01
N THR A 84 -15.64 6.95 1.17
CA THR A 84 -15.60 7.93 0.10
C THR A 84 -14.78 9.14 0.53
N VAL A 85 -13.94 9.67 -0.37
CA VAL A 85 -13.28 10.96 -0.19
C VAL A 85 -13.70 11.91 -1.30
N GLN A 86 -13.83 13.19 -0.98
CA GLN A 86 -14.02 14.23 -1.98
C GLN A 86 -12.65 14.78 -2.39
N LYS A 87 -12.40 14.81 -3.69
CA LYS A 87 -11.18 15.38 -4.28
C LYS A 87 -11.57 16.20 -5.49
N ARG A 88 -11.25 17.49 -5.49
CA ARG A 88 -11.60 18.42 -6.59
C ARG A 88 -13.10 18.40 -6.92
N LYS A 89 -13.95 18.40 -5.89
CA LYS A 89 -15.41 18.32 -6.02
C LYS A 89 -15.95 17.00 -6.60
N GLU A 90 -15.12 15.98 -6.82
CA GLU A 90 -15.54 14.64 -7.23
C GLU A 90 -15.44 13.65 -6.07
N ASN A 91 -16.45 12.77 -5.93
CA ASN A 91 -16.39 11.66 -4.99
C ASN A 91 -15.53 10.53 -5.56
N LYS A 92 -14.47 10.16 -4.83
CA LYS A 92 -13.64 8.99 -5.09
C LYS A 92 -13.96 7.91 -4.05
N TYR A 93 -14.34 6.74 -4.54
CA TYR A 93 -14.60 5.58 -3.70
C TYR A 93 -13.29 4.87 -3.39
N ILE A 94 -13.08 4.57 -2.11
CA ILE A 94 -11.91 3.86 -1.60
C ILE A 94 -12.36 2.49 -1.12
N ALA A 95 -11.65 1.47 -1.58
CA ALA A 95 -11.72 0.11 -1.06
C ALA A 95 -10.36 -0.54 -1.31
N SER A 96 -9.43 -0.25 -0.41
CA SER A 96 -7.99 -0.33 -0.66
C SER A 96 -7.23 -0.89 0.53
N PRO A 97 -6.21 -1.73 0.31
CA PRO A 97 -5.37 -2.20 1.39
C PRO A 97 -4.37 -1.11 1.80
N LEU A 98 -3.99 -1.08 3.07
CA LEU A 98 -2.92 -0.21 3.57
C LEU A 98 -1.55 -0.79 3.22
N ILE A 99 -1.40 -2.10 3.36
CA ILE A 99 -0.18 -2.86 3.09
C ILE A 99 -0.52 -3.98 2.11
N TYR A 100 0.38 -4.29 1.19
CA TYR A 100 0.25 -5.46 0.34
C TYR A 100 1.59 -6.19 0.17
N PHE A 101 1.48 -7.48 -0.13
CA PHE A 101 2.59 -8.38 -0.44
C PHE A 101 2.31 -9.06 -1.77
N LEU A 102 3.34 -9.30 -2.56
CA LEU A 102 3.29 -10.21 -3.71
C LEU A 102 3.14 -11.65 -3.22
N VAL A 103 2.36 -12.41 -3.99
CA VAL A 103 2.09 -13.82 -3.72
C VAL A 103 2.29 -14.60 -5.00
N ASP A 104 3.13 -15.63 -4.89
CA ASP A 104 3.31 -16.61 -5.95
C ASP A 104 2.42 -17.83 -5.72
N ILE A 105 2.03 -18.46 -6.84
CA ILE A 105 1.21 -19.67 -6.82
C ILE A 105 2.01 -20.82 -7.41
N ASP A 106 2.54 -21.65 -6.52
CA ASP A 106 3.33 -22.82 -6.86
C ASP A 106 2.57 -24.12 -6.66
N ILE A 107 3.09 -25.16 -7.32
CA ILE A 107 2.61 -26.53 -7.15
C ILE A 107 3.48 -27.16 -6.07
N ASP A 108 2.88 -27.56 -4.95
CA ASP A 108 3.55 -28.37 -3.96
C ASP A 108 3.91 -29.73 -4.59
N GLU A 109 5.21 -30.01 -4.69
CA GLU A 109 5.74 -31.25 -5.28
C GLU A 109 5.22 -32.50 -4.56
N SER A 110 4.93 -32.38 -3.26
CA SER A 110 4.49 -33.47 -2.38
C SER A 110 3.02 -33.85 -2.62
N SER A 111 2.14 -32.86 -2.70
CA SER A 111 0.69 -33.07 -2.78
C SER A 111 0.12 -32.85 -4.19
N ARG A 112 0.92 -32.30 -5.12
CA ARG A 112 0.51 -31.78 -6.43
C ARG A 112 -0.63 -30.77 -6.34
N GLN A 113 -0.78 -30.11 -5.21
CA GLN A 113 -1.78 -29.07 -4.99
C GLN A 113 -1.16 -27.69 -5.14
N LEU A 114 -1.98 -26.72 -5.58
CA LEU A 114 -1.57 -25.33 -5.62
C LEU A 114 -1.45 -24.79 -4.19
N ARG A 115 -0.35 -24.10 -3.89
CA ARG A 115 -0.12 -23.38 -2.65
C ARG A 115 0.29 -21.94 -2.95
N THR A 116 0.05 -21.06 -1.99
CA THR A 116 0.52 -19.68 -2.03
C THR A 116 1.82 -19.55 -1.28
N GLU A 117 2.79 -18.90 -1.89
CA GLU A 117 4.01 -18.46 -1.22
C GLU A 117 3.99 -16.93 -1.15
N ILE A 118 4.08 -16.37 0.05
CA ILE A 118 4.08 -14.92 0.26
C ILE A 118 5.52 -14.44 0.16
N GLU A 119 5.79 -13.53 -0.77
CA GLU A 119 7.09 -12.85 -0.85
C GLU A 119 7.14 -11.77 0.24
N TRP A 120 7.53 -12.12 1.47
CA TRP A 120 7.52 -11.18 2.59
C TRP A 120 8.37 -9.92 2.36
N ASP A 121 9.49 -10.07 1.65
CA ASP A 121 10.37 -8.98 1.20
C ASP A 121 9.69 -7.95 0.28
N SER A 122 8.53 -8.27 -0.29
CA SER A 122 7.79 -7.38 -1.19
C SER A 122 6.85 -6.42 -0.48
N ALA A 123 6.78 -6.48 0.86
CA ALA A 123 5.86 -5.68 1.65
C ALA A 123 5.96 -4.19 1.33
N SER A 124 4.82 -3.63 0.97
CA SER A 124 4.76 -2.26 0.49
C SER A 124 3.54 -1.53 1.05
N LEU A 125 3.73 -0.26 1.37
CA LEU A 125 2.62 0.64 1.68
C LEU A 125 1.87 1.00 0.39
N ASN A 126 0.56 1.14 0.51
CA ASN A 126 -0.26 1.59 -0.59
C ASN A 126 -0.26 3.12 -0.70
N TYR A 127 0.70 3.63 -1.47
CA TYR A 127 0.83 5.07 -1.70
C TYR A 127 -0.31 5.67 -2.53
N ASP A 128 -1.03 4.88 -3.34
CA ASP A 128 -2.26 5.34 -4.02
C ASP A 128 -3.31 5.74 -2.97
N LEU A 129 -3.53 4.87 -1.98
CA LEU A 129 -4.43 5.13 -0.86
C LEU A 129 -3.97 6.32 -0.02
N ILE A 130 -2.71 6.31 0.41
CA ILE A 130 -2.16 7.36 1.29
C ILE A 130 -2.32 8.73 0.61
N THR A 131 -1.97 8.84 -0.66
CA THR A 131 -2.10 10.09 -1.42
C THR A 131 -3.55 10.54 -1.52
N LEU A 132 -4.48 9.61 -1.77
CA LEU A 132 -5.90 9.96 -1.83
C LEU A 132 -6.45 10.50 -0.52
N ILE A 133 -5.94 10.03 0.61
CA ILE A 133 -6.30 10.54 1.94
C ILE A 133 -5.65 11.91 2.18
N LEU A 134 -4.37 12.08 1.82
CA LEU A 134 -3.64 13.33 1.97
C LEU A 134 -4.21 14.46 1.10
N GLU A 135 -4.63 14.15 -0.12
CA GLU A 135 -5.14 15.13 -1.10
C GLU A 135 -6.65 15.35 -1.01
N ARG A 136 -7.32 14.86 0.04
CA ARG A 136 -8.77 15.06 0.17
C ARG A 136 -9.08 16.53 0.50
N ASP A 137 -10.19 17.02 -0.02
CA ASP A 137 -10.66 18.38 0.26
C ASP A 137 -11.07 18.44 1.75
N LEU A 138 -10.22 19.03 2.61
CA LEU A 138 -10.45 19.05 4.06
C LEU A 138 -11.47 20.11 4.53
N THR A 139 -11.79 21.12 3.72
CA THR A 139 -12.95 22.04 3.83
C THR A 139 -12.94 23.06 2.67
N GLU A 140 -14.07 23.72 2.40
CA GLU A 140 -14.41 24.57 1.22
C GLU A 140 -13.52 25.82 0.93
N LEU A 141 -12.31 25.93 1.48
CA LEU A 141 -11.44 27.09 1.31
C LEU A 141 -10.18 26.77 0.52
N GLU A 142 -10.34 26.36 -0.74
CA GLU A 142 -9.27 26.54 -1.73
C GLU A 142 -9.89 26.77 -3.11
N ILE A 143 -10.03 28.07 -3.38
CA ILE A 143 -10.49 28.66 -4.63
C ILE A 143 -9.42 28.41 -5.70
N GLU A 144 -9.86 27.85 -6.83
CA GLU A 144 -9.35 28.03 -8.19
C GLU A 144 -7.91 28.56 -8.33
N ILE A 145 -6.91 27.67 -8.40
CA ILE A 145 -5.65 27.97 -9.08
C ILE A 145 -5.27 26.78 -9.96
N GLU A 146 -5.70 26.83 -11.22
CA GLU A 146 -5.57 25.74 -12.21
C GLU A 146 -4.13 25.50 -12.72
N ASP A 147 -3.12 26.29 -12.36
CA ASP A 147 -1.79 26.20 -13.00
C ASP A 147 -0.59 25.96 -12.06
N ASN A 148 -0.76 25.90 -10.72
CA ASN A 148 0.36 25.70 -9.77
C ASN A 148 0.39 24.34 -9.05
N HIS A 149 -0.59 23.48 -9.26
CA HIS A 149 -0.82 22.28 -8.45
C HIS A 149 0.22 21.16 -8.58
N PHE A 150 1.08 21.14 -9.60
CA PHE A 150 2.18 20.17 -9.67
C PHE A 150 3.28 20.45 -8.62
N MET A 151 3.33 21.67 -8.07
CA MET A 151 4.26 22.04 -7.00
C MET A 151 3.68 21.75 -5.61
N GLU A 152 2.37 21.88 -5.39
CA GLU A 152 1.76 21.62 -4.08
C GLU A 152 1.72 20.13 -3.71
N GLN A 153 1.60 19.24 -4.70
CA GLN A 153 1.79 17.79 -4.49
C GLN A 153 3.19 17.44 -3.95
N ARG A 154 4.21 18.29 -4.21
CA ARG A 154 5.57 18.09 -3.68
C ARG A 154 5.64 18.34 -2.17
N ASN A 155 4.85 19.25 -1.62
CA ASN A 155 5.01 19.64 -0.21
C ASN A 155 4.39 18.62 0.75
N TYR A 156 3.21 18.07 0.47
CA TYR A 156 2.54 17.15 1.41
C TYR A 156 3.36 15.90 1.77
N PHE A 157 4.07 15.32 0.79
CA PHE A 157 4.95 14.19 1.02
C PHE A 157 6.29 14.60 1.64
N THR A 158 6.82 15.77 1.28
CA THR A 158 8.10 16.27 1.83
C THR A 158 7.96 16.58 3.31
N ASP A 159 6.87 17.24 3.70
CA ASP A 159 6.61 17.65 5.09
C ASP A 159 6.34 16.46 6.03
N LYS A 160 5.97 15.30 5.46
CA LYS A 160 5.64 14.07 6.18
C LYS A 160 6.62 12.92 5.85
N ALA A 161 7.74 13.22 5.17
CA ALA A 161 8.67 12.22 4.67
C ALA A 161 9.27 11.38 5.79
N GLU A 162 9.63 12.02 6.90
CA GLU A 162 10.19 11.37 8.09
C GLU A 162 9.23 10.33 8.67
N VAL A 163 7.94 10.67 8.77
CA VAL A 163 6.88 9.77 9.26
C VAL A 163 6.77 8.53 8.36
N PHE A 164 6.77 8.73 7.04
CA PHE A 164 6.71 7.62 6.08
C PHE A 164 7.96 6.75 6.09
N GLU A 165 9.15 7.35 6.21
CA GLU A 165 10.42 6.61 6.35
C GLU A 165 10.42 5.75 7.63
N GLU A 166 9.94 6.30 8.74
CA GLU A 166 9.85 5.58 10.00
C GLU A 166 8.86 4.41 9.91
N ILE A 167 7.69 4.62 9.29
CA ILE A 167 6.71 3.54 9.06
C ILE A 167 7.27 2.46 8.14
N GLU A 168 7.96 2.85 7.06
CA GLU A 168 8.61 1.89 6.17
C GLU A 168 9.62 1.06 6.96
N LEU A 169 10.53 1.70 7.71
CA LEU A 169 11.52 1.01 8.55
C LEU A 169 10.86 0.06 9.55
N ASP A 170 9.80 0.49 10.22
CA ASP A 170 9.02 -0.35 11.13
C ASP A 170 8.50 -1.59 10.41
N LEU A 171 7.84 -1.41 9.26
CA LEU A 171 7.30 -2.50 8.45
C LEU A 171 8.37 -3.55 8.12
N GLU A 172 9.55 -3.11 7.72
CA GLU A 172 10.65 -4.03 7.37
C GLU A 172 11.31 -4.67 8.59
N ASN A 173 11.43 -3.95 9.70
CA ASN A 173 11.88 -4.52 10.96
C ASN A 173 10.93 -5.63 11.44
N TYR A 174 9.61 -5.45 11.28
CA TYR A 174 8.64 -6.49 11.58
C TYR A 174 8.81 -7.73 10.69
N ILE A 175 9.16 -7.54 9.42
CA ILE A 175 9.34 -8.64 8.46
C ILE A 175 10.65 -9.39 8.70
N LYS A 176 11.75 -8.67 8.97
CA LYS A 176 13.09 -9.25 9.21
C LYS A 176 13.21 -10.01 10.53
N GLN A 177 12.26 -9.87 11.45
CA GLN A 177 12.20 -10.69 12.66
C GLN A 177 11.69 -12.11 12.30
N ASP A 178 12.55 -12.88 11.64
CA ASP A 178 12.35 -14.22 11.02
C ASP A 178 11.56 -15.23 11.86
N ASN A 179 11.52 -15.09 13.19
CA ASN A 179 10.86 -16.06 14.08
C ASN A 179 9.38 -15.79 14.35
N LEU A 180 8.83 -14.68 13.86
CA LEU A 180 7.45 -14.33 14.16
C LEU A 180 6.50 -14.46 12.97
N LEU A 181 6.92 -14.57 11.70
CA LEU A 181 5.99 -14.60 10.56
C LEU A 181 5.10 -15.86 10.48
N GLU A 182 5.47 -16.95 11.15
CA GLU A 182 4.60 -18.14 11.31
C GLU A 182 3.53 -17.97 12.43
N THR A 183 3.64 -16.94 13.29
CA THR A 183 2.79 -16.76 14.49
C THR A 183 2.22 -15.34 14.67
N LEU A 184 2.83 -14.30 14.10
CA LEU A 184 2.36 -12.93 14.08
C LEU A 184 1.35 -12.79 12.95
N ASN A 185 0.11 -12.66 13.39
CA ASN A 185 -0.99 -12.17 12.60
C ASN A 185 -0.59 -10.79 12.03
N VAL A 186 -0.10 -10.73 10.78
CA VAL A 186 0.32 -9.52 10.03
C VAL A 186 -0.72 -8.39 10.13
N THR A 187 -1.96 -8.78 10.39
CA THR A 187 -3.12 -7.96 10.74
C THR A 187 -2.83 -7.00 11.91
N TYR A 188 -2.02 -7.36 12.91
CA TYR A 188 -1.59 -6.41 13.95
C TYR A 188 -0.66 -5.31 13.43
N ILE A 189 0.15 -5.60 12.40
CA ILE A 189 1.07 -4.62 11.79
C ILE A 189 0.28 -3.51 11.11
N ALA A 190 -0.72 -3.86 10.29
CA ALA A 190 -1.52 -2.86 9.59
C ALA A 190 -2.31 -1.95 10.55
N LYS A 191 -2.91 -2.52 11.62
CA LYS A 191 -3.59 -1.71 12.64
C LYS A 191 -2.59 -0.76 13.35
N GLY A 192 -1.40 -1.24 13.69
CA GLY A 192 -0.35 -0.42 14.30
C GLY A 192 0.12 0.73 13.41
N ILE A 193 0.40 0.44 12.13
CA ILE A 193 0.77 1.46 11.15
C ILE A 193 -0.35 2.47 10.95
N PHE A 194 -1.61 2.02 10.87
CA PHE A 194 -2.74 2.93 10.72
C PHE A 194 -2.91 3.86 11.93
N ILE A 195 -2.74 3.35 13.16
CA ILE A 195 -2.76 4.18 14.37
C ILE A 195 -1.65 5.24 14.34
N LYS A 196 -0.43 4.86 13.92
CA LYS A 196 0.70 5.80 13.78
C LYS A 196 0.37 6.89 12.75
N LEU A 197 -0.19 6.52 11.60
CA LEU A 197 -0.68 7.48 10.61
C LEU A 197 -1.74 8.42 11.20
N GLN A 198 -2.70 7.92 11.98
CA GLN A 198 -3.70 8.77 12.65
C GLN A 198 -3.10 9.76 13.67
N GLN A 199 -2.03 9.36 14.37
CA GLN A 199 -1.39 10.20 15.38
C GLN A 199 -0.59 11.33 14.75
N GLU A 200 0.18 11.00 13.71
CA GLU A 200 1.16 11.91 13.10
C GLU A 200 0.61 12.70 11.90
N ILE A 201 -0.48 12.26 11.28
CA ILE A 201 -1.03 12.84 10.04
C ILE A 201 -2.48 13.27 10.26
N GLU A 202 -2.75 14.57 10.20
CA GLU A 202 -4.07 15.18 10.43
C GLU A 202 -5.15 14.60 9.50
N GLU A 203 -4.78 14.36 8.25
CA GLU A 203 -5.63 13.80 7.21
C GLU A 203 -6.11 12.37 7.56
N PHE A 204 -5.41 11.63 8.43
CA PHE A 204 -5.85 10.30 8.87
C PHE A 204 -6.75 10.34 10.11
N LYS A 205 -6.80 11.44 10.88
CA LYS A 205 -7.54 11.53 12.15
C LYS A 205 -9.06 11.35 12.02
N GLN A 206 -9.63 11.75 10.87
CA GLN A 206 -11.07 11.63 10.62
C GLN A 206 -11.49 10.21 10.21
N ALA A 207 -10.53 9.31 9.94
CA ALA A 207 -10.87 7.92 9.66
C ALA A 207 -11.22 7.18 10.96
N LEU A 208 -12.17 6.26 10.89
CA LEU A 208 -12.57 5.41 12.00
C LEU A 208 -11.82 4.09 11.95
N ILE A 209 -11.43 3.56 13.09
CA ILE A 209 -10.95 2.18 13.21
C ILE A 209 -12.14 1.32 13.63
N SER A 210 -12.52 0.38 12.78
CA SER A 210 -13.56 -0.59 13.09
C SER A 210 -12.99 -1.77 13.89
N ASP A 211 -13.71 -2.15 14.94
CA ASP A 211 -13.48 -3.42 15.66
C ASP A 211 -14.31 -4.58 15.08
N GLU A 212 -15.18 -4.32 14.10
CA GLU A 212 -15.94 -5.35 13.40
C GLU A 212 -15.13 -6.03 12.29
N PHE A 213 -15.42 -7.30 12.04
CA PHE A 213 -14.91 -8.01 10.87
C PHE A 213 -15.51 -7.44 9.58
N PHE A 214 -14.67 -7.23 8.57
CA PHE A 214 -15.13 -6.77 7.26
C PHE A 214 -16.02 -7.81 6.58
N ASN A 215 -17.18 -7.36 6.10
CA ASN A 215 -18.07 -8.17 5.27
C ASN A 215 -18.21 -7.57 3.88
N LYS A 216 -17.72 -8.27 2.85
CA LYS A 216 -17.80 -7.81 1.46
C LYS A 216 -19.22 -7.51 0.98
N ASN A 217 -20.25 -8.20 1.50
CA ASN A 217 -21.64 -7.96 1.12
C ASN A 217 -22.17 -6.60 1.61
N LYS A 218 -21.51 -6.00 2.61
CA LYS A 218 -21.81 -4.67 3.15
C LYS A 218 -20.90 -3.58 2.54
N LEU A 219 -20.13 -3.89 1.50
CA LEU A 219 -19.18 -2.95 0.91
C LEU A 219 -19.84 -1.64 0.48
N ASP A 220 -21.03 -1.71 -0.11
CA ASP A 220 -21.78 -0.51 -0.52
C ASP A 220 -22.18 0.33 0.71
N ASP A 221 -22.60 -0.31 1.81
CA ASP A 221 -22.96 0.39 3.06
C ASP A 221 -21.73 1.11 3.64
N TYR A 222 -20.58 0.44 3.69
CA TYR A 222 -19.33 1.03 4.18
C TYR A 222 -18.84 2.19 3.32
N ILE A 223 -19.05 2.13 2.00
CA ILE A 223 -18.65 3.19 1.08
C ILE A 223 -19.53 4.43 1.23
N ASN A 224 -20.81 4.24 1.51
CA ASN A 224 -21.78 5.31 1.69
C ASN A 224 -21.72 5.95 3.09
N ASN A 225 -20.88 5.43 4.01
CA ASN A 225 -20.64 6.07 5.29
C ASN A 225 -19.95 7.43 5.12
N GLU A 226 -20.24 8.35 6.04
CA GLU A 226 -19.68 9.72 6.04
C GLU A 226 -18.16 9.74 6.27
N CYS A 227 -17.60 8.72 6.93
CA CYS A 227 -16.19 8.66 7.28
C CYS A 227 -15.50 7.46 6.63
N LEU A 228 -14.22 7.64 6.28
CA LEU A 228 -13.33 6.52 5.98
C LEU A 228 -13.27 5.57 7.17
N THR A 229 -13.32 4.28 6.91
CA THR A 229 -13.27 3.23 7.93
C THR A 229 -12.14 2.25 7.61
N PHE A 230 -11.25 2.07 8.57
CA PHE A 230 -10.23 1.03 8.56
C PHE A 230 -10.77 -0.25 9.20
N PHE A 231 -10.65 -1.36 8.50
CA PHE A 231 -10.92 -2.70 8.99
C PHE A 231 -9.61 -3.46 9.09
N ASN A 232 -9.40 -4.13 10.21
CA ASN A 232 -8.26 -5.01 10.36
C ASN A 232 -8.50 -6.34 9.63
N HIS A 233 -8.37 -6.29 8.30
CA HIS A 233 -8.82 -7.35 7.39
C HIS A 233 -7.70 -7.79 6.46
N GLN A 234 -7.59 -9.11 6.26
CA GLN A 234 -6.60 -9.72 5.37
C GLN A 234 -7.30 -10.51 4.27
N PHE A 235 -6.89 -10.29 3.03
CA PHE A 235 -7.53 -10.92 1.88
C PHE A 235 -6.60 -10.98 0.67
N PHE A 236 -6.85 -11.93 -0.20
CA PHE A 236 -6.21 -12.03 -1.50
C PHE A 236 -6.99 -11.23 -2.54
N TYR A 237 -6.25 -10.61 -3.47
CA TYR A 237 -6.82 -9.96 -4.64
C TYR A 237 -5.83 -9.97 -5.81
N ILE A 238 -6.36 -9.84 -7.03
CA ILE A 238 -5.55 -9.61 -8.22
C ILE A 238 -5.51 -8.10 -8.51
N GLY A 239 -4.29 -7.58 -8.68
CA GLY A 239 -4.02 -6.20 -9.03
C GLY A 239 -3.08 -6.10 -10.22
N SER A 240 -2.97 -4.91 -10.80
CA SER A 240 -1.85 -4.61 -11.71
C SER A 240 -0.59 -4.45 -10.87
N LEU A 241 0.53 -5.01 -11.33
CA LEU A 241 1.82 -4.77 -10.68
C LEU A 241 2.16 -3.27 -10.81
N PRO A 242 2.38 -2.54 -9.70
CA PRO A 242 2.93 -1.19 -9.77
C PRO A 242 4.27 -1.32 -10.50
N GLY A 243 4.43 -0.63 -11.63
CA GLY A 243 5.45 -0.95 -12.64
C GLY A 243 6.92 -0.90 -12.18
N GLN A 244 7.20 -0.59 -10.91
CA GLN A 244 8.54 -0.46 -10.35
C GLN A 244 8.68 -0.95 -8.89
N LEU A 245 7.83 -1.88 -8.42
CA LEU A 245 8.00 -2.46 -7.08
C LEU A 245 9.42 -3.03 -6.88
N SER A 246 10.00 -3.64 -7.92
CA SER A 246 11.38 -4.14 -7.91
C SER A 246 12.43 -3.03 -7.80
N THR A 247 12.22 -1.87 -8.45
CA THR A 247 13.12 -0.71 -8.35
C THR A 247 13.03 -0.07 -6.97
N PHE A 248 11.83 0.01 -6.39
CA PHE A 248 11.61 0.50 -5.02
C PHE A 248 12.34 -0.39 -4.00
N THR A 249 12.13 -1.70 -4.06
CA THR A 249 12.77 -2.67 -3.17
C THR A 249 14.30 -2.68 -3.37
N ALA A 250 14.79 -2.59 -4.61
CA ALA A 250 16.22 -2.53 -4.89
C ALA A 250 16.88 -1.24 -4.39
N LEU A 251 16.22 -0.09 -4.58
CA LEU A 251 16.70 1.19 -4.05
C LEU A 251 16.73 1.18 -2.52
N ARG A 252 15.66 0.69 -1.90
CA ARG A 252 15.55 0.59 -0.45
C ARG A 252 16.65 -0.30 0.15
N LYS A 253 16.93 -1.46 -0.46
CA LYS A 253 18.04 -2.33 -0.06
C LYS A 253 19.40 -1.62 -0.19
N LEU A 254 19.62 -0.90 -1.29
CA LEU A 254 20.84 -0.11 -1.50
C LEU A 254 21.03 1.00 -0.44
N ILE A 255 19.96 1.68 -0.03
CA ILE A 255 20.01 2.74 1.00
C ILE A 255 20.49 2.19 2.35
N GLN A 256 20.06 0.98 2.69
CA GLN A 256 20.44 0.34 3.94
C GLN A 256 21.88 -0.15 3.94
N GLU A 257 22.41 -0.56 2.79
CA GLU A 257 23.81 -0.97 2.66
C GLU A 257 24.79 0.20 2.74
N VAL A 258 24.30 1.44 2.52
CA VAL A 258 25.10 2.68 2.55
C VAL A 258 25.04 3.39 3.91
N LYS A 259 24.06 3.08 4.76
CA LYS A 259 23.99 3.53 6.16
C LYS A 259 24.94 2.72 7.06
#